data_AF-E3L4S2-F1
#
_entry.id   AF-E3L4S2-F1
#
_cell.length_a   1.000
_cell.length_b   1.000
_cell.length_c   1.000
_cell.angle_alpha   90.00
_cell.angle_beta   90.00
_cell.angle_gamma   90.00
#
_symmetry.space_group_name_H-M   'P 1'
#
loop_
_entity.id
_entity.type
_entity.pdbx_description
1 polymer ?
#
loop_
_entity_poly.entity_id
_entity_poly.type
_entity_poly.pdbx_seq_one_letter_code
_entity_poly.pdbx_strand_id
1 'polypeptide(L)'
;MLRALRAKSEEEGCRILKTVSRPGLFSSRVSGNVIKKGYDSNFLRSEMIVSTILQKLDEYSKQWKTPNYYAPYAALIGPSMCGKTRLLMEMLQHICVILICLRPTDSTGYPPRSALADTLLKKDAGNSETYYSSVLAAIFQVVADFFNRQNRDMIKEGRFMTKQERLKEWNDYTEVASLGSLDRTRRTQEAFKKDVEAELKKSPDTTLHEAVRAMSESTEFITNPD
;
A
#
# COMPACT_ATOMS: atom_id res chain seq x y z
N MET A 1 25.58 -10.55 0.39
CA MET A 1 25.42 -10.49 -1.09
C MET A 1 26.74 -10.70 -1.82
N LEU A 2 27.76 -9.86 -1.64
CA LEU A 2 29.09 -10.02 -2.26
C LEU A 2 29.74 -11.42 -2.08
N ARG A 3 29.56 -12.06 -0.92
CA ARG A 3 30.07 -13.43 -0.67
C ARG A 3 29.32 -14.51 -1.46
N ALA A 4 28.02 -14.33 -1.69
CA ALA A 4 27.23 -15.26 -2.49
C ALA A 4 27.53 -15.11 -3.97
N LEU A 5 27.79 -13.89 -4.44
CA LEU A 5 28.23 -13.61 -5.82
C LEU A 5 29.65 -14.13 -6.11
N ARG A 6 30.43 -14.48 -5.08
CA ARG A 6 31.76 -15.07 -5.19
C ARG A 6 31.76 -16.59 -4.94
N ALA A 7 30.58 -17.19 -4.76
CA ALA A 7 30.47 -18.63 -4.53
C ALA A 7 30.86 -19.40 -5.80
N LYS A 8 31.49 -20.57 -5.63
CA LYS A 8 31.98 -21.37 -6.75
C LYS A 8 30.92 -22.32 -7.31
N SER A 9 29.80 -22.47 -6.63
CA SER A 9 28.63 -23.21 -7.11
C SER A 9 27.32 -22.58 -6.65
N GLU A 10 26.23 -22.95 -7.32
CA GLU A 10 24.88 -22.54 -6.96
C GLU A 10 24.48 -23.01 -5.56
N GLU A 11 24.82 -24.26 -5.19
CA GLU A 11 24.53 -24.79 -3.85
C GLU A 11 25.28 -24.02 -2.76
N GLU A 12 26.54 -23.64 -3.01
CA GLU A 12 27.33 -22.83 -2.10
C GLU A 12 26.74 -21.42 -1.97
N GLY A 13 26.39 -20.78 -3.09
CA GLY A 13 25.72 -19.48 -3.11
C GLY A 13 24.40 -19.50 -2.34
N CYS A 14 23.57 -20.50 -2.59
CA CYS A 14 22.32 -20.74 -1.87
C CYS A 14 22.54 -20.99 -0.39
N ARG A 15 23.56 -21.79 -0.01
CA ARG A 15 23.86 -22.07 1.40
C ARG A 15 24.33 -20.81 2.12
N ILE A 16 25.15 -19.96 1.49
CA ILE A 16 25.58 -18.65 2.01
C ILE A 16 24.38 -17.72 2.20
N LEU A 17 23.49 -17.64 1.21
CA LEU A 17 22.28 -16.82 1.31
C LEU A 17 21.36 -17.33 2.43
N LYS A 18 21.14 -18.64 2.53
CA LYS A 18 20.32 -19.27 3.58
C LYS A 18 20.90 -19.13 4.98
N THR A 19 22.23 -19.15 5.15
CA THR A 19 22.88 -18.91 6.45
C THR A 19 22.77 -17.46 6.89
N VAL A 20 22.78 -16.53 5.93
CA VAL A 20 22.53 -15.11 6.19
C VAL A 20 21.05 -14.87 6.53
N SER A 21 20.11 -15.65 5.98
CA SER A 21 18.67 -15.55 6.23
C SER A 21 18.17 -16.13 7.57
N ARG A 22 19.02 -16.49 8.54
CA ARG A 22 18.53 -16.96 9.85
C ARG A 22 17.75 -15.84 10.57
N PRO A 23 16.54 -16.11 11.11
CA PRO A 23 15.82 -15.16 11.94
C PRO A 23 16.68 -14.84 13.16
N GLY A 24 17.08 -13.57 13.32
CA GLY A 24 17.92 -13.11 14.43
C GLY A 24 19.26 -12.49 14.02
N LEU A 25 19.85 -12.86 12.86
CA LEU A 25 21.12 -12.25 12.42
C LEU A 25 20.93 -10.98 11.57
N PHE A 26 19.72 -10.76 11.06
CA PHE A 26 19.23 -9.47 10.60
C PHE A 26 18.41 -8.77 11.70
N SER A 27 18.91 -8.77 12.94
CA SER A 27 18.79 -7.52 13.69
C SER A 27 19.43 -6.48 12.78
N SER A 28 18.65 -5.55 12.24
CA SER A 28 19.22 -4.44 11.50
C SER A 28 20.32 -3.87 12.38
N ARG A 29 21.58 -3.89 11.91
CA ARG A 29 22.68 -3.17 12.59
C ARG A 29 22.34 -1.69 12.83
N VAL A 30 21.29 -1.22 12.16
CA VAL A 30 20.65 0.05 12.33
C VAL A 30 19.55 -0.05 13.40
N SER A 31 19.67 0.74 14.46
CA SER A 31 18.67 0.80 15.52
C SER A 31 17.30 1.25 14.98
N GLY A 32 16.22 0.78 15.62
CA GLY A 32 14.85 1.21 15.29
C GLY A 32 14.68 2.74 15.31
N ASN A 33 15.44 3.44 16.16
CA ASN A 33 15.48 4.90 16.21
C ASN A 33 16.00 5.53 14.91
N VAL A 34 17.03 4.95 14.29
CA VAL A 34 17.54 5.46 13.00
C VAL A 34 16.55 5.17 11.88
N ILE A 35 15.87 4.03 11.91
CA ILE A 35 14.80 3.70 10.95
C ILE A 35 13.66 4.72 11.09
N LYS A 36 13.21 5.00 12.31
CA LYS A 36 12.18 6.01 12.61
C LYS A 36 12.62 7.40 12.13
N LYS A 37 13.84 7.82 12.43
CA LYS A 37 14.40 9.10 11.92
C LYS A 37 14.41 9.19 10.39
N GLY A 38 14.82 8.14 9.68
CA GLY A 38 14.82 8.14 8.20
C GLY A 38 13.42 8.18 7.61
N TYR A 39 12.44 7.69 8.36
CA TYR A 39 11.04 7.78 8.00
C TYR A 39 10.41 9.13 8.34
N ASP A 40 10.89 9.85 9.35
CA ASP A 40 10.35 11.13 9.78
C ASP A 40 11.10 12.33 9.16
N SER A 41 12.26 12.08 8.55
CA SER A 41 13.03 13.09 7.81
C SER A 41 12.31 13.54 6.54
N ASN A 42 12.58 14.79 6.14
CA ASN A 42 12.11 15.35 4.88
C ASN A 42 12.47 14.45 3.70
N PHE A 43 11.50 14.22 2.81
CA PHE A 43 11.75 13.50 1.58
C PHE A 43 12.38 14.44 0.55
N LEU A 44 13.67 14.23 0.29
CA LEU A 44 14.44 15.11 -0.59
C LEU A 44 13.98 14.96 -2.04
N ARG A 45 13.85 16.09 -2.73
CA ARG A 45 13.46 16.16 -4.16
C ARG A 45 12.12 15.47 -4.44
N SER A 46 11.17 15.59 -3.50
CA SER A 46 9.83 14.97 -3.62
C SER A 46 9.17 15.31 -4.94
N GLU A 47 9.10 16.60 -5.31
CA GLU A 47 8.49 16.99 -6.58
C GLU A 47 9.10 16.27 -7.78
N MET A 48 10.43 16.29 -7.94
CA MET A 48 11.11 15.63 -9.05
C MET A 48 10.89 14.11 -9.07
N ILE A 49 11.01 13.44 -7.92
CA ILE A 49 10.98 11.97 -7.86
C ILE A 49 9.54 11.46 -7.96
N VAL A 50 8.63 12.03 -7.18
CA VAL A 50 7.24 11.58 -7.08
C VAL A 50 6.47 11.89 -8.36
N SER A 51 6.60 13.11 -8.91
CA SER A 51 5.93 13.46 -10.18
C SER A 51 6.36 12.53 -11.32
N THR A 52 7.67 12.36 -11.53
CA THR A 52 8.20 11.50 -12.59
C THR A 52 7.70 10.06 -12.48
N ILE A 53 7.60 9.53 -11.25
CA ILE A 53 7.11 8.16 -11.05
C ILE A 53 5.61 8.08 -11.30
N LEU A 54 4.82 9.03 -10.80
CA LEU A 54 3.38 9.07 -11.04
C LEU A 54 3.06 9.23 -12.53
N GLN A 55 3.76 10.12 -13.23
CA GLN A 55 3.64 10.30 -14.67
C GLN A 55 3.92 9.00 -15.43
N LYS A 56 5.02 8.30 -15.10
CA LYS A 56 5.33 7.01 -15.74
C LYS A 56 4.29 5.93 -15.45
N LEU A 57 3.77 5.86 -14.23
CA LEU A 57 2.72 4.90 -13.87
C LEU A 57 1.43 5.18 -14.63
N ASP A 58 1.07 6.46 -14.81
CA ASP A 58 -0.06 6.91 -15.61
C ASP A 58 0.13 6.60 -17.11
N GLU A 59 1.31 6.85 -17.66
CA GLU A 59 1.64 6.48 -19.04
C GLU A 59 1.51 4.97 -19.26
N TYR A 60 2.04 4.16 -18.34
CA TYR A 60 1.96 2.70 -18.43
C TYR A 60 0.54 2.17 -18.23
N SER A 61 -0.27 2.79 -17.37
CA SER A 61 -1.67 2.41 -17.21
C SER A 61 -2.49 2.73 -18.47
N LYS A 62 -2.21 3.85 -19.16
CA LYS A 62 -2.85 4.21 -20.44
C LYS A 62 -2.41 3.33 -21.61
N GLN A 63 -1.15 2.86 -21.60
CA GLN A 63 -0.62 1.96 -22.63
C GLN A 63 -1.07 0.50 -22.43
N TRP A 64 -1.58 0.16 -21.24
CA TRP A 64 -2.10 -1.16 -20.96
C TRP A 64 -3.27 -1.50 -21.90
N LYS A 65 -3.08 -2.55 -22.70
CA LYS A 65 -4.09 -3.11 -23.60
C LYS A 65 -4.09 -4.62 -23.48
N THR A 66 -5.29 -5.20 -23.38
CA THR A 66 -5.48 -6.64 -23.52
C THR A 66 -5.29 -7.04 -24.99
N PRO A 67 -4.75 -8.23 -25.32
CA PRO A 67 -4.28 -9.30 -24.42
C PRO A 67 -2.80 -9.20 -24.03
N ASN A 68 -2.08 -8.15 -24.44
CA ASN A 68 -0.61 -8.09 -24.33
C ASN A 68 -0.09 -8.14 -22.88
N TYR A 69 -0.90 -7.71 -21.91
CA TYR A 69 -0.55 -7.67 -20.49
C TYR A 69 -1.76 -8.00 -19.62
N TYR A 70 -1.55 -8.78 -18.55
CA TYR A 70 -2.61 -9.17 -17.61
C TYR A 70 -3.18 -7.98 -16.82
N ALA A 71 -2.32 -7.08 -16.36
CA ALA A 71 -2.67 -5.87 -15.62
C ALA A 71 -1.49 -4.89 -15.60
N PRO A 72 -1.71 -3.59 -15.31
CA PRO A 72 -0.63 -2.59 -15.22
C PRO A 72 0.13 -2.70 -13.88
N TYR A 73 0.92 -3.76 -13.72
CA TYR A 73 1.74 -3.97 -12.53
C TYR A 73 3.07 -3.21 -12.59
N ALA A 74 3.52 -2.70 -11.45
CA ALA A 74 4.84 -2.10 -11.28
C ALA A 74 5.57 -2.72 -10.07
N ALA A 75 6.86 -2.96 -10.21
CA ALA A 75 7.72 -3.48 -9.15
C ALA A 75 8.80 -2.47 -8.77
N LEU A 76 8.83 -2.05 -7.51
CA LEU A 76 9.88 -1.19 -6.97
C LEU A 76 10.96 -2.03 -6.29
N ILE A 77 12.10 -2.19 -6.96
CA ILE A 77 13.21 -3.05 -6.51
C ILE A 77 14.36 -2.18 -6.01
N GLY A 78 14.88 -2.49 -4.81
CA GLY A 78 16.03 -1.81 -4.24
C GLY A 78 16.41 -2.37 -2.88
N PRO A 79 17.61 -2.05 -2.35
CA PRO A 79 18.07 -2.58 -1.07
C PRO A 79 17.21 -2.09 0.09
N SER A 80 17.32 -2.75 1.25
CA SER A 80 16.68 -2.26 2.48
C SER A 80 17.10 -0.82 2.78
N MET A 81 16.19 -0.02 3.33
CA MET A 81 16.41 1.38 3.71
C MET A 81 16.69 2.37 2.56
N CYS A 82 16.56 2.00 1.29
CA CYS A 82 16.68 2.95 0.17
C CYS A 82 15.44 3.84 -0.05
N GLY A 83 14.52 3.92 0.92
CA GLY A 83 13.35 4.80 0.85
C GLY A 83 12.13 4.27 0.11
N LYS A 84 12.07 2.99 -0.31
CA LYS A 84 10.90 2.43 -1.06
C LYS A 84 9.55 2.71 -0.39
N THR A 85 9.43 2.36 0.89
CA THR A 85 8.19 2.59 1.64
C THR A 85 7.95 4.08 1.87
N ARG A 86 9.01 4.88 2.07
CA ARG A 86 8.87 6.33 2.20
C ARG A 86 8.38 6.97 0.89
N LEU A 87 8.83 6.50 -0.27
CA LEU A 87 8.31 6.92 -1.56
C LEU A 87 6.80 6.65 -1.69
N LEU A 88 6.33 5.45 -1.34
CA LEU A 88 4.89 5.15 -1.30
C LEU A 88 4.13 6.09 -0.35
N MET A 89 4.78 6.49 0.76
CA MET A 89 4.24 7.48 1.72
C MET A 89 4.25 8.92 1.19
N GLU A 90 5.05 9.25 0.18
CA GLU A 90 4.92 10.54 -0.50
C GLU A 90 3.82 10.48 -1.55
N MET A 91 3.75 9.39 -2.31
CA MET A 91 2.75 9.22 -3.38
C MET A 91 1.31 9.33 -2.87
N LEU A 92 1.02 8.89 -1.64
CA LEU A 92 -0.30 9.01 -1.02
C LEU A 92 -0.79 10.45 -0.78
N GLN A 93 0.10 11.44 -0.89
CA GLN A 93 -0.28 12.86 -0.84
C GLN A 93 -0.86 13.34 -2.18
N HIS A 94 -0.68 12.57 -3.25
CA HIS A 94 -1.07 12.91 -4.61
C HIS A 94 -2.18 12.01 -5.15
N ILE A 95 -2.21 10.74 -4.73
CA ILE A 95 -3.17 9.72 -5.19
C ILE A 95 -3.72 8.91 -4.01
N CYS A 96 -4.84 8.21 -4.24
CA CYS A 96 -5.35 7.23 -3.29
C CYS A 96 -4.44 5.98 -3.30
N VAL A 97 -3.83 5.66 -2.15
CA VAL A 97 -2.97 4.48 -1.99
C VAL A 97 -3.52 3.58 -0.90
N ILE A 98 -3.62 2.29 -1.20
CA ILE A 98 -3.97 1.24 -0.24
C ILE A 98 -2.70 0.44 0.06
N LEU A 99 -2.00 0.81 1.15
CA LEU A 99 -0.75 0.14 1.52
C LEU A 99 -1.02 -1.09 2.39
N ILE A 100 -0.72 -2.27 1.83
CA ILE A 100 -0.82 -3.56 2.51
C ILE A 100 0.55 -4.20 2.64
N CYS A 101 1.04 -4.35 3.87
CA CYS A 101 2.32 -4.99 4.18
C CYS A 101 2.12 -6.44 4.61
N LEU A 102 2.60 -7.39 3.80
CA LEU A 102 2.43 -8.84 4.01
C LEU A 102 3.55 -9.49 4.85
N ARG A 103 4.34 -8.71 5.61
CA ARG A 103 5.42 -9.23 6.48
C ARG A 103 4.93 -10.33 7.43
N PRO A 104 5.73 -11.35 7.78
CA PRO A 104 5.35 -12.37 8.76
C PRO A 104 4.78 -11.81 10.07
N THR A 105 3.91 -12.57 10.75
CA THR A 105 3.25 -12.14 12.00
C THR A 105 4.21 -11.90 13.16
N ASP A 106 5.37 -12.55 13.16
CA ASP A 106 6.45 -12.43 14.15
C ASP A 106 7.49 -11.35 13.77
N SER A 107 7.33 -10.67 12.63
CA SER A 107 8.28 -9.64 12.18
C SER A 107 8.12 -8.34 12.96
N THR A 108 9.20 -7.89 13.60
CA THR A 108 9.32 -6.57 14.25
C THR A 108 9.86 -5.46 13.32
N GLY A 109 10.08 -5.78 12.03
CA GLY A 109 10.61 -4.85 11.04
C GLY A 109 9.62 -3.80 10.53
N TYR A 110 10.13 -2.79 9.81
CA TYR A 110 9.34 -1.67 9.28
C TYR A 110 9.18 -1.71 7.75
N PRO A 111 8.02 -1.35 7.17
CA PRO A 111 6.78 -0.99 7.87
C PRO A 111 6.16 -2.20 8.58
N PRO A 112 5.37 -2.01 9.65
CA PRO A 112 4.65 -3.09 10.34
C PRO A 112 3.76 -3.90 9.37
N ARG A 113 3.46 -5.16 9.72
CA ARG A 113 2.46 -5.97 9.01
C ARG A 113 1.11 -5.25 9.05
N SER A 114 0.41 -5.24 7.92
CA SER A 114 -0.94 -4.65 7.83
C SER A 114 -1.97 -5.59 8.44
N ALA A 115 -3.01 -5.04 9.08
CA ALA A 115 -4.06 -5.87 9.68
C ALA A 115 -4.86 -6.68 8.62
N LEU A 116 -4.99 -6.16 7.40
CA LEU A 116 -5.59 -6.90 6.27
C LEU A 116 -4.70 -8.01 5.69
N ALA A 117 -3.46 -8.16 6.15
CA ALA A 117 -2.55 -9.14 5.59
C ALA A 117 -3.00 -10.59 5.84
N ASP A 118 -3.71 -10.85 6.94
CA ASP A 118 -4.26 -12.20 7.21
C ASP A 118 -5.46 -12.51 6.31
N THR A 119 -6.29 -11.51 6.01
CA THR A 119 -7.36 -11.61 5.01
C THR A 119 -6.79 -11.98 3.64
N LEU A 120 -5.70 -11.32 3.22
CA LEU A 120 -5.09 -11.60 1.91
C LEU A 120 -4.26 -12.88 1.87
N LEU A 121 -3.71 -13.35 2.98
CA LEU A 121 -2.90 -14.58 3.03
C LEU A 121 -3.71 -15.80 3.48
N LYS A 122 -5.05 -15.74 3.43
CA LYS A 122 -5.92 -16.82 3.87
C LYS A 122 -5.64 -18.10 3.08
N LYS A 123 -5.05 -19.10 3.76
CA LYS A 123 -4.55 -20.34 3.14
C LYS A 123 -5.64 -21.27 2.60
N ASP A 124 -6.86 -21.18 3.16
CA ASP A 124 -7.97 -22.11 2.87
C ASP A 124 -9.08 -21.47 2.03
N ALA A 125 -8.75 -20.44 1.23
CA ALA A 125 -9.70 -19.81 0.33
C ALA A 125 -9.98 -20.74 -0.87
N GLY A 126 -10.94 -21.68 -0.72
CA GLY A 126 -11.32 -22.70 -1.71
C GLY A 126 -11.20 -22.26 -3.19
N ASN A 127 -12.25 -21.65 -3.76
CA ASN A 127 -12.10 -20.97 -5.05
C ASN A 127 -11.37 -19.64 -4.82
N SER A 128 -10.07 -19.64 -5.09
CA SER A 128 -9.19 -18.48 -4.87
C SER A 128 -9.63 -17.26 -5.68
N GLU A 129 -10.12 -17.42 -6.90
CA GLU A 129 -10.54 -16.29 -7.76
C GLU A 129 -11.75 -15.56 -7.21
N THR A 130 -12.82 -16.30 -6.86
CA THR A 130 -14.02 -15.69 -6.25
C THR A 130 -13.66 -15.00 -4.95
N TYR A 131 -12.85 -15.64 -4.11
CA TYR A 131 -12.43 -15.06 -2.85
C TYR A 131 -11.67 -13.74 -3.04
N TYR A 132 -10.61 -13.73 -3.85
CA TYR A 132 -9.83 -12.51 -4.06
C TYR A 132 -10.63 -11.43 -4.79
N SER A 133 -11.53 -11.81 -5.70
CA SER A 133 -12.46 -10.86 -6.32
C SER A 133 -13.35 -10.19 -5.29
N SER A 134 -13.91 -10.94 -4.33
CA SER A 134 -14.70 -10.39 -3.24
C SER A 134 -13.87 -9.53 -2.28
N VAL A 135 -12.63 -9.92 -1.97
CA VAL A 135 -11.74 -9.10 -1.13
C VAL A 135 -11.41 -7.77 -1.82
N LEU A 136 -11.07 -7.80 -3.11
CA LEU A 136 -10.79 -6.58 -3.88
C LEU A 136 -12.04 -5.71 -4.03
N ALA A 137 -13.19 -6.30 -4.30
CA ALA A 137 -14.47 -5.59 -4.36
C ALA A 137 -14.77 -4.88 -3.02
N ALA A 138 -14.60 -5.59 -1.90
CA ALA A 138 -14.79 -5.02 -0.57
C ALA A 138 -13.84 -3.84 -0.30
N ILE A 139 -12.56 -3.97 -0.65
CA ILE A 139 -11.58 -2.90 -0.51
C ILE A 139 -11.99 -1.67 -1.34
N PHE A 140 -12.35 -1.85 -2.61
CA PHE A 140 -12.74 -0.76 -3.49
C PHE A 140 -14.07 -0.10 -3.07
N GLN A 141 -15.02 -0.88 -2.56
CA GLN A 141 -16.27 -0.36 -2.05
C GLN A 141 -16.05 0.48 -0.78
N VAL A 142 -15.15 0.08 0.13
CA VAL A 142 -14.78 0.89 1.31
C VAL A 142 -14.14 2.22 0.89
N VAL A 143 -13.28 2.22 -0.14
CA VAL A 143 -12.75 3.46 -0.73
C VAL A 143 -13.89 4.34 -1.25
N ALA A 144 -14.81 3.75 -2.01
CA ALA A 144 -15.95 4.46 -2.57
C ALA A 144 -16.84 5.09 -1.49
N ASP A 145 -17.21 4.30 -0.49
CA ASP A 145 -18.05 4.72 0.63
C ASP A 145 -17.40 5.84 1.45
N PHE A 146 -16.07 5.78 1.64
CA PHE A 146 -15.31 6.81 2.34
C PHE A 146 -15.36 8.15 1.60
N PHE A 147 -14.98 8.18 0.32
CA PHE A 147 -14.94 9.44 -0.44
C PHE A 147 -16.33 10.00 -0.74
N ASN A 148 -17.33 9.13 -0.91
CA ASN A 148 -18.73 9.54 -1.03
C ASN A 148 -19.26 10.14 0.28
N ARG A 149 -18.83 9.63 1.44
CA ARG A 149 -19.17 10.22 2.74
C ARG A 149 -18.58 11.61 2.88
N GLN A 150 -17.30 11.79 2.54
CA GLN A 150 -16.69 13.13 2.49
C GLN A 150 -17.49 14.10 1.60
N ASN A 151 -17.91 13.67 0.41
CA ASN A 151 -18.76 14.49 -0.47
C ASN A 151 -20.07 14.91 0.19
N ARG A 152 -20.76 13.98 0.87
CA ARG A 152 -22.01 14.29 1.59
C ARG A 152 -21.77 15.24 2.76
N ASP A 153 -20.70 15.05 3.51
CA ASP A 153 -20.37 15.88 4.67
C ASP A 153 -20.00 17.31 4.22
N MET A 154 -19.23 17.47 3.13
CA MET A 154 -18.96 18.76 2.49
C MET A 154 -20.24 19.51 2.13
N ILE A 155 -21.20 18.83 1.48
CA ILE A 155 -22.49 19.43 1.08
C ILE A 155 -23.28 19.84 2.32
N LYS A 156 -23.35 18.98 3.34
CA LYS A 156 -24.11 19.22 4.57
C LYS A 156 -23.53 20.37 5.39
N GLU A 157 -22.22 20.48 5.46
CA GLU A 157 -21.51 21.50 6.26
C GLU A 157 -21.27 22.81 5.49
N GLY A 158 -21.52 22.83 4.17
CA GLY A 158 -21.17 23.96 3.31
C GLY A 158 -19.65 24.21 3.23
N ARG A 159 -18.84 23.17 3.47
CA ARG A 159 -17.37 23.22 3.45
C ARG A 159 -16.85 22.60 2.16
N PHE A 160 -15.94 23.30 1.48
CA PHE A 160 -15.18 22.71 0.39
C PHE A 160 -13.86 22.14 0.91
N MET A 161 -13.49 20.93 0.47
CA MET A 161 -12.19 20.33 0.76
C MET A 161 -11.34 20.29 -0.50
N THR A 162 -10.07 20.65 -0.36
CA THR A 162 -9.04 20.45 -1.37
C THR A 162 -8.73 18.96 -1.56
N LYS A 163 -8.12 18.60 -2.70
CA LYS A 163 -7.61 17.23 -2.96
C LYS A 163 -6.71 16.75 -1.82
N GLN A 164 -5.82 17.62 -1.35
CA GLN A 164 -4.85 17.32 -0.30
C GLN A 164 -5.54 17.04 1.05
N GLU A 165 -6.56 17.79 1.43
CA GLU A 165 -7.31 17.54 2.67
C GLU A 165 -8.07 16.21 2.61
N ARG A 166 -8.71 15.91 1.47
CA ARG A 166 -9.45 14.65 1.29
C ARG A 166 -8.52 13.44 1.37
N LEU A 167 -7.38 13.50 0.68
CA LEU A 167 -6.35 12.46 0.74
C LEU A 167 -5.74 12.36 2.14
N LYS A 168 -5.50 13.48 2.82
CA LYS A 168 -5.01 13.47 4.19
C LYS A 168 -5.95 12.70 5.12
N GLU A 169 -7.25 12.99 5.09
CA GLU A 169 -8.24 12.27 5.91
C GLU A 169 -8.28 10.77 5.56
N TRP A 170 -8.16 10.40 4.29
CA TRP A 170 -8.01 9.00 3.88
C TRP A 170 -6.76 8.33 4.46
N ASN A 171 -5.63 9.03 4.42
CA ASN A 171 -4.35 8.54 4.91
C ASN A 171 -4.33 8.40 6.45
N ASP A 172 -5.05 9.30 7.13
CA ASP A 172 -5.30 9.23 8.58
C ASP A 172 -6.21 8.03 8.91
N TYR A 173 -7.31 7.84 8.17
CA TYR A 173 -8.25 6.72 8.34
C TYR A 173 -7.61 5.34 8.13
N THR A 174 -6.75 5.21 7.10
CA THR A 174 -6.03 3.96 6.82
C THR A 174 -4.75 3.79 7.65
N GLU A 175 -4.40 4.81 8.43
CA GLU A 175 -3.20 4.91 9.27
C GLU A 175 -1.89 4.67 8.49
N VAL A 176 -1.88 4.90 7.17
CA VAL A 176 -0.70 4.64 6.29
C VAL A 176 0.34 5.74 6.45
N ALA A 177 -0.14 6.99 6.52
CA ALA A 177 0.67 8.16 6.80
C ALA A 177 -0.25 9.24 7.33
N SER A 178 -0.41 9.33 8.65
CA SER A 178 -0.63 10.68 9.15
C SER A 178 0.67 11.43 8.93
N LEU A 179 0.56 12.57 8.28
CA LEU A 179 1.65 13.51 8.05
C LEU A 179 2.37 13.78 9.38
N GLY A 180 3.47 13.06 9.63
CA GLY A 180 4.42 13.30 10.71
C GLY A 180 4.01 12.98 12.16
N SER A 181 2.79 12.51 12.45
CA SER A 181 2.33 12.40 13.85
C SER A 181 1.97 11.00 14.36
N LEU A 182 1.73 10.01 13.50
CA LEU A 182 1.39 8.67 14.00
C LEU A 182 2.65 8.01 14.54
N ASP A 183 2.59 7.59 15.79
CA ASP A 183 3.52 6.62 16.32
C ASP A 183 3.38 5.33 15.49
N ARG A 184 4.30 5.13 14.54
CA ARG A 184 4.33 3.98 13.62
C ARG A 184 4.31 2.64 14.34
N THR A 185 4.65 2.60 15.64
CA THR A 185 4.58 1.41 16.48
C THR A 185 3.16 1.08 16.97
N ARG A 186 2.23 2.02 16.87
CA ARG A 186 0.82 1.91 17.27
C ARG A 186 -0.14 1.81 16.08
N ARG A 187 0.38 1.71 14.85
CA ARG A 187 -0.46 1.51 13.66
C ARG A 187 -1.15 0.16 13.77
N THR A 188 -2.47 0.18 13.69
CA THR A 188 -3.31 -1.02 13.74
C THR A 188 -4.08 -1.20 12.43
N GLN A 189 -4.44 -0.12 11.73
CA GLN A 189 -5.36 -0.15 10.59
C GLN A 189 -6.70 -0.84 10.87
N GLU A 190 -7.10 -0.95 12.14
CA GLU A 190 -8.23 -1.79 12.53
C GLU A 190 -9.56 -1.21 12.06
N ALA A 191 -9.70 0.12 11.99
CA ALA A 191 -10.89 0.76 11.42
C ALA A 191 -11.07 0.36 9.95
N PHE A 192 -10.03 0.54 9.15
CA PHE A 192 -10.04 0.15 7.73
C PHE A 192 -10.28 -1.35 7.54
N LYS A 193 -9.59 -2.20 8.31
CA LYS A 193 -9.82 -3.65 8.27
C LYS A 193 -11.26 -4.01 8.62
N LYS A 194 -11.79 -3.45 9.70
CA LYS A 194 -13.15 -3.73 10.17
C LYS A 194 -14.18 -3.39 9.10
N ASP A 195 -14.04 -2.25 8.43
CA ASP A 195 -14.95 -1.84 7.37
C ASP A 195 -14.84 -2.78 6.15
N VAL A 196 -13.62 -3.20 5.76
CA VAL A 196 -13.41 -4.18 4.69
C VAL A 196 -14.00 -5.55 5.05
N GLU A 197 -13.83 -6.02 6.28
CA GLU A 197 -14.41 -7.29 6.73
C GLU A 197 -15.93 -7.23 6.86
N ALA A 198 -16.49 -6.06 7.21
CA ALA A 198 -17.93 -5.84 7.22
C ALA A 198 -18.48 -5.88 5.80
N GLU A 199 -17.81 -5.23 4.85
CA GLU A 199 -18.17 -5.25 3.43
C GLU A 199 -18.08 -6.67 2.85
N LEU A 200 -17.02 -7.40 3.16
CA LEU A 200 -16.83 -8.79 2.71
C LEU A 200 -17.93 -9.74 3.21
N LYS A 201 -18.58 -9.42 4.34
CA LYS A 201 -19.71 -10.19 4.89
C LYS A 201 -21.05 -9.83 4.25
N LYS A 202 -21.15 -8.72 3.53
CA LYS A 202 -22.38 -8.38 2.79
C LYS A 202 -22.59 -9.40 1.67
N SER A 203 -23.86 -9.64 1.33
CA SER A 203 -24.27 -10.52 0.23
C SER A 203 -23.50 -10.18 -1.06
N PRO A 204 -23.18 -11.14 -1.94
CA PRO A 204 -22.35 -10.93 -3.13
C PRO A 204 -22.98 -10.06 -4.23
N ASP A 205 -23.93 -9.18 -3.88
CA ASP A 205 -24.63 -8.33 -4.84
C ASP A 205 -23.69 -7.29 -5.46
N THR A 206 -22.61 -6.90 -4.77
CA THR A 206 -21.60 -6.01 -5.33
C THR A 206 -20.52 -6.83 -6.03
N THR A 207 -20.52 -6.77 -7.35
CA THR A 207 -19.48 -7.36 -8.18
C THR A 207 -18.19 -6.53 -8.12
N LEU A 208 -17.04 -7.15 -8.41
CA LEU A 208 -15.77 -6.44 -8.52
C LEU A 208 -15.86 -5.26 -9.50
N HIS A 209 -16.59 -5.43 -10.60
CA HIS A 209 -16.79 -4.39 -11.61
C HIS A 209 -17.56 -3.18 -11.07
N GLU A 210 -18.63 -3.40 -10.30
CA GLU A 210 -19.40 -2.32 -9.67
C GLU A 210 -18.56 -1.59 -8.62
N ALA A 211 -17.81 -2.31 -7.80
CA ALA A 211 -16.93 -1.71 -6.80
C ALA A 211 -15.82 -0.87 -7.45
N VAL A 212 -15.22 -1.34 -8.57
CA VAL A 212 -14.24 -0.56 -9.34
C VAL A 212 -14.87 0.71 -9.91
N ARG A 213 -16.09 0.62 -10.47
CA ARG A 213 -16.81 1.79 -10.97
C ARG A 213 -17.08 2.80 -9.86
N ALA A 214 -17.65 2.35 -8.75
CA ALA A 214 -17.97 3.20 -7.60
C ALA A 214 -16.72 3.88 -7.03
N MET A 215 -15.61 3.14 -6.94
CA MET A 215 -14.32 3.70 -6.54
C MET A 215 -13.85 4.77 -7.53
N SER A 216 -13.88 4.49 -8.84
CA SER A 216 -13.48 5.44 -9.88
C SER A 216 -14.29 6.74 -9.82
N GLU A 217 -15.61 6.65 -9.70
CA GLU A 217 -16.50 7.81 -9.60
C GLU A 217 -16.22 8.62 -8.31
N SER A 218 -16.09 7.93 -7.17
CA SER A 218 -15.84 8.60 -5.88
C SER A 218 -14.47 9.30 -5.81
N THR A 219 -13.52 8.90 -6.66
CA THR A 219 -12.13 9.39 -6.68
C THR A 219 -11.82 10.29 -7.87
N GLU A 220 -12.81 10.72 -8.65
CA GLU A 220 -12.64 11.56 -9.85
C GLU A 220 -11.94 12.90 -9.58
N PHE A 221 -11.99 13.40 -8.33
CA PHE A 221 -11.30 14.61 -7.90
C PHE A 221 -9.77 14.44 -7.84
N ILE A 222 -9.27 13.20 -7.92
CA ILE A 222 -7.85 12.89 -7.93
C ILE A 222 -7.33 13.01 -9.36
N THR A 223 -6.75 14.16 -9.67
CA THR A 223 -5.95 14.33 -10.88
C THR A 223 -4.51 13.88 -10.64
N ASN A 224 -3.96 13.10 -11.58
CA ASN A 224 -2.51 12.86 -11.61
C ASN A 224 -1.79 14.20 -11.81
N PRO A 225 -0.64 14.41 -11.14
CA PRO A 225 0.17 15.59 -11.39
C PRO A 225 0.63 15.61 -12.86
N ASP A 226 0.47 16.77 -13.51
CA ASP A 226 0.96 17.04 -14.87
C ASP A 226 2.49 16.96 -14.96
#